data_AF-A0A1G8WGW4-F1
#
_entry.id   AF-A0A1G8WGW4-F1
#
_cell.length_a   1.000
_cell.length_b   1.000
_cell.length_c   1.000
_cell.angle_alpha   90.00
_cell.angle_beta   90.00
_cell.angle_gamma   90.00
#
_symmetry.space_group_name_H-M   'P 1'
#
loop_
_entity.id
_entity.type
_entity.pdbx_description
1 polymer ?
#
loop_
_entity_poly.entity_id
_entity_poly.type
_entity_poly.pdbx_seq_one_letter_code
_entity_poly.pdbx_strand_id
1 'polypeptide(L)'
;MKTRLTRILLSLCVLCVGVAIWLGPNSAHPEDQRLAALSQRLEDSEFDLAYDEVKRLLPRVDEPDLRRYLYAVKADIEVGRRHYHYAIHSLTQAQQLGEPNQKVEEAILRLRNHIESMQQERLLDQRYRDARDNGIAARLTGEITILYLYLDDNRWSRWSGKQRLQNRHYLQQVVDWYQARAAQYGVVEPQISSRFFFLNAPRGISKEWLRSERFFLDAQGLIAGQLGYPSMSAFIQAKAPKGQVALVFHSNGDARSFALSCGNKQVSPNCHYEYVMLTESVSSAAAVTYTPQVQAHEILHLFGAADLYRIESARDYAVTDLMNYYSDALRHATLDPITAWSIGWSEAPDAPFIIENKGK
;
A
#
# COMPACT_ATOMS: atom_id res chain seq x y z
N MET A 1 24.90 -14.32 18.59
CA MET A 1 23.78 -13.48 19.08
C MET A 1 22.50 -13.99 18.45
N LYS A 2 21.54 -14.42 19.27
CA LYS A 2 20.27 -15.03 18.86
C LYS A 2 19.30 -13.94 18.38
N THR A 3 19.07 -13.79 17.08
CA THR A 3 17.97 -12.98 16.55
C THR A 3 16.74 -13.87 16.43
N ARG A 4 15.70 -13.50 17.19
CA ARG A 4 14.37 -14.12 17.14
C ARG A 4 13.78 -13.91 15.75
N LEU A 5 13.50 -15.00 15.04
CA LEU A 5 12.65 -14.98 13.86
C LEU A 5 11.24 -14.58 14.30
N THR A 6 10.86 -13.33 14.04
CA THR A 6 9.47 -12.91 14.08
C THR A 6 8.78 -13.50 12.84
N ARG A 7 8.19 -14.69 13.00
CA ARG A 7 7.17 -15.17 12.07
C ARG A 7 5.99 -14.21 12.21
N ILE A 8 5.70 -13.44 11.17
CA ILE A 8 4.37 -12.84 11.01
C ILE A 8 3.43 -14.02 10.79
N LEU A 9 2.88 -14.54 11.89
CA LEU A 9 1.72 -15.41 11.86
C LEU A 9 0.58 -14.54 11.34
N LEU A 10 0.30 -14.64 10.04
CA LEU A 10 -0.99 -14.27 9.49
C LEU A 10 -2.03 -15.16 10.14
N SER A 11 -2.61 -14.68 11.23
CA SER A 11 -3.88 -15.20 11.73
C SER A 11 -4.92 -14.92 10.65
N LEU A 12 -5.12 -15.91 9.78
CA LEU A 12 -6.39 -16.09 9.07
C LEU A 12 -7.46 -16.41 10.13
N CYS A 13 -7.87 -15.38 10.88
CA CYS A 13 -9.18 -15.42 11.51
C CYS A 13 -10.18 -15.22 10.38
N VAL A 14 -10.79 -16.33 9.99
CA VAL A 14 -12.01 -16.40 9.22
C VAL A 14 -13.07 -15.57 9.95
N LEU A 15 -13.14 -14.27 9.66
CA LEU A 15 -14.33 -13.45 9.81
C LEU A 15 -15.20 -13.81 8.61
N CYS A 16 -15.91 -14.94 8.71
CA CYS A 16 -16.95 -15.27 7.74
C CYS A 16 -18.03 -14.19 7.82
N VAL A 17 -18.24 -13.56 6.66
CA VAL A 17 -19.18 -12.49 6.38
C VAL A 17 -20.60 -13.01 6.60
N GLY A 18 -21.24 -12.53 7.66
CA GLY A 18 -22.68 -12.46 7.76
C GLY A 18 -23.02 -10.99 7.95
N VAL A 19 -23.70 -10.42 6.97
CA VAL A 19 -24.16 -9.03 6.98
C VAL A 19 -24.99 -8.81 8.26
N ALA A 20 -24.54 -7.87 9.11
CA ALA A 20 -25.18 -7.45 10.36
C ALA A 20 -25.19 -8.43 11.56
N ILE A 21 -24.13 -9.23 11.78
CA ILE A 21 -24.01 -10.06 13.00
C ILE A 21 -23.94 -9.20 14.30
N TRP A 22 -23.52 -7.93 14.21
CA TRP A 22 -23.22 -7.07 15.37
C TRP A 22 -24.45 -6.60 16.14
N LEU A 23 -25.58 -6.38 15.47
CA LEU A 23 -26.76 -5.75 16.05
C LEU A 23 -27.83 -6.74 16.56
N GLY A 24 -27.65 -8.04 16.35
CA GLY A 24 -28.62 -9.07 16.74
C GLY A 24 -29.85 -9.17 15.82
N PRO A 25 -30.70 -10.20 16.00
CA PRO A 25 -31.75 -10.57 15.04
C PRO A 25 -32.87 -9.54 14.83
N ASN A 26 -33.04 -8.56 15.73
CA ASN A 26 -34.11 -7.54 15.65
C ASN A 26 -33.70 -6.24 14.94
N SER A 27 -32.53 -6.21 14.31
CA SER A 27 -31.99 -5.00 13.65
C SER A 27 -32.18 -4.95 12.14
N ALA A 28 -32.81 -5.97 11.57
CA ALA A 28 -33.09 -6.03 10.15
C ALA A 28 -34.31 -5.14 9.83
N HIS A 29 -34.15 -4.22 8.86
CA HIS A 29 -35.25 -3.47 8.25
C HIS A 29 -35.50 -3.96 6.80
N PRO A 30 -35.76 -5.26 6.55
CA PRO A 30 -35.85 -5.80 5.19
C PRO A 30 -37.03 -5.24 4.38
N GLU A 31 -37.99 -4.57 5.04
CA GLU A 31 -39.18 -4.00 4.41
C GLU A 31 -39.04 -2.51 4.02
N ASP A 32 -37.95 -1.82 4.40
CA ASP A 32 -37.75 -0.44 3.98
C ASP A 32 -37.32 -0.38 2.50
N GLN A 33 -38.18 0.16 1.65
CA GLN A 33 -37.92 0.26 0.20
C GLN A 33 -36.65 1.04 -0.13
N ARG A 34 -36.20 1.95 0.74
CA ARG A 34 -34.93 2.68 0.57
C ARG A 34 -33.72 1.76 0.66
N LEU A 35 -33.84 0.62 1.35
CA LEU A 35 -32.78 -0.37 1.51
C LEU A 35 -32.76 -1.42 0.42
N ALA A 36 -33.77 -1.51 -0.45
CA ALA A 36 -33.88 -2.58 -1.44
C ALA A 36 -32.63 -2.73 -2.31
N ALA A 37 -32.07 -1.60 -2.79
CA ALA A 37 -30.83 -1.60 -3.56
C ALA A 37 -29.64 -2.09 -2.72
N LEU A 38 -29.51 -1.61 -1.48
CA LEU A 38 -28.44 -2.02 -0.57
C LEU A 38 -28.49 -3.52 -0.28
N SER A 39 -29.67 -4.04 0.07
CA SER A 39 -29.87 -5.46 0.37
C SER A 39 -29.48 -6.35 -0.82
N GLN A 40 -29.91 -5.99 -2.03
CA GLN A 40 -29.53 -6.72 -3.25
C GLN A 40 -28.00 -6.73 -3.45
N ARG A 41 -27.33 -5.58 -3.31
CA ARG A 41 -25.86 -5.50 -3.46
C ARG A 41 -25.13 -6.35 -2.42
N LEU A 42 -25.64 -6.41 -1.20
CA LEU A 42 -25.06 -7.23 -0.13
C LEU A 42 -25.25 -8.73 -0.40
N GLU A 43 -26.43 -9.13 -0.90
CA GLU A 43 -26.70 -10.51 -1.32
C GLU A 43 -25.82 -10.94 -2.50
N ASP A 44 -25.63 -10.06 -3.47
CA ASP A 44 -24.77 -10.29 -4.64
C ASP A 44 -23.26 -10.18 -4.32
N SER A 45 -22.91 -9.91 -3.05
CA SER A 45 -21.52 -9.69 -2.60
C SER A 45 -20.82 -8.53 -3.31
N GLU A 46 -21.57 -7.56 -3.82
CA GLU A 46 -21.09 -6.35 -4.47
C GLU A 46 -20.77 -5.27 -3.42
N PHE A 47 -19.86 -5.59 -2.50
CA PHE A 47 -19.57 -4.76 -1.31
C PHE A 47 -19.10 -3.34 -1.65
N ASP A 48 -18.49 -3.13 -2.81
CA ASP A 48 -18.07 -1.80 -3.25
C ASP A 48 -19.27 -0.90 -3.57
N LEU A 49 -20.25 -1.43 -4.30
CA LEU A 49 -21.50 -0.73 -4.60
C LEU A 49 -22.38 -0.59 -3.36
N ALA A 50 -22.41 -1.60 -2.50
CA ALA A 50 -23.10 -1.53 -1.21
C ALA A 50 -22.53 -0.39 -0.34
N TYR A 51 -21.20 -0.22 -0.30
CA TYR A 51 -20.57 0.85 0.47
C TYR A 51 -20.95 2.24 -0.03
N ASP A 52 -20.95 2.45 -1.35
CA ASP A 52 -21.36 3.71 -1.96
C ASP A 52 -22.84 4.01 -1.69
N GLU A 53 -23.67 2.98 -1.74
CA GLU A 53 -25.09 3.09 -1.42
C GLU A 53 -25.32 3.47 0.05
N VAL A 54 -24.61 2.86 0.99
CA VAL A 54 -24.64 3.24 2.40
C VAL A 54 -24.22 4.70 2.60
N LYS A 55 -23.14 5.15 1.95
CA LYS A 55 -22.69 6.55 2.01
C LYS A 55 -23.71 7.52 1.45
N ARG A 56 -24.45 7.13 0.42
CA ARG A 56 -25.52 7.92 -0.19
C ARG A 56 -26.76 8.01 0.71
N LEU A 57 -27.11 6.92 1.40
CA LEU A 57 -28.29 6.80 2.25
C LEU A 57 -28.11 7.48 3.61
N LEU A 58 -26.97 7.30 4.28
CA LEU A 58 -26.69 7.83 5.63
C LEU A 58 -27.07 9.31 5.84
N PRO A 59 -26.75 10.27 4.94
CA PRO A 59 -27.12 11.68 5.14
C PRO A 59 -28.60 11.98 4.84
N ARG A 60 -29.39 11.02 4.34
CA ARG A 60 -30.79 11.19 3.91
C ARG A 60 -31.79 10.46 4.82
N VAL A 61 -31.29 9.82 5.86
CA VAL A 61 -32.08 9.04 6.82
C VAL A 61 -31.94 9.72 8.18
N ASP A 62 -33.07 10.01 8.80
CA ASP A 62 -33.14 10.63 10.12
C ASP A 62 -33.54 9.62 11.20
N GLU A 63 -34.16 8.51 10.81
CA GLU A 63 -34.62 7.45 11.70
C GLU A 63 -33.42 6.79 12.42
N PRO A 64 -33.33 6.86 13.76
CA PRO A 64 -32.17 6.39 14.51
C PRO A 64 -31.85 4.91 14.27
N ASP A 65 -32.87 4.05 14.22
CA ASP A 65 -32.70 2.61 14.00
C ASP A 65 -32.15 2.31 12.60
N LEU A 66 -32.66 3.01 11.58
CA LEU A 66 -32.18 2.84 10.21
C LEU A 66 -30.75 3.38 10.04
N ARG A 67 -30.42 4.53 10.63
CA ARG A 67 -29.04 5.04 10.66
C ARG A 67 -28.11 4.07 11.38
N ARG A 68 -28.55 3.51 12.51
CA ARG A 68 -27.81 2.50 13.28
C ARG A 68 -27.50 1.28 12.43
N TYR A 69 -28.49 0.76 11.70
CA TYR A 69 -28.32 -0.34 10.74
C TYR A 69 -27.29 0.01 9.66
N LEU A 70 -27.44 1.16 9.00
CA LEU A 70 -26.53 1.62 7.95
C LEU A 70 -25.08 1.75 8.45
N TYR A 71 -24.86 2.27 9.66
CA TYR A 71 -23.53 2.34 10.26
C TYR A 71 -22.94 0.96 10.58
N ALA A 72 -23.77 -0.01 11.00
CA ALA A 72 -23.30 -1.37 11.23
C ALA A 72 -22.92 -2.08 9.93
N VAL A 73 -23.70 -1.90 8.85
CA VAL A 73 -23.34 -2.40 7.50
C VAL A 73 -22.05 -1.74 7.01
N LYS A 74 -21.93 -0.41 7.17
CA LYS A 74 -20.72 0.34 6.82
C LYS A 74 -19.48 -0.23 7.52
N ALA A 75 -19.60 -0.49 8.83
CA ALA A 75 -18.52 -1.06 9.62
C ALA A 75 -18.11 -2.45 9.14
N ASP A 76 -19.07 -3.31 8.79
CA ASP A 76 -18.78 -4.67 8.30
C ASP A 76 -17.97 -4.64 7.00
N ILE A 77 -18.37 -3.79 6.06
CA ILE A 77 -17.63 -3.57 4.81
C ILE A 77 -16.23 -2.99 5.11
N GLU A 78 -16.12 -2.03 6.02
CA GLU A 78 -14.82 -1.45 6.43
C GLU A 78 -13.88 -2.48 7.08
N VAL A 79 -14.42 -3.41 7.87
CA VAL A 79 -13.63 -4.55 8.40
C VAL A 79 -13.14 -5.43 7.26
N GLY A 80 -14.02 -5.77 6.29
CA GLY A 80 -13.66 -6.54 5.10
C GLY A 80 -12.54 -5.86 4.30
N ARG A 81 -12.59 -4.54 4.19
CA ARG A 81 -11.58 -3.70 3.53
C ARG A 81 -10.30 -3.49 4.33
N ARG A 82 -10.29 -3.91 5.61
CA ARG A 82 -9.24 -3.66 6.60
C ARG A 82 -9.07 -2.18 6.99
N HIS A 83 -10.12 -1.39 6.81
CA HIS A 83 -10.19 0.01 7.23
C HIS A 83 -10.64 0.10 8.69
N TYR A 84 -9.88 -0.52 9.59
CA TYR A 84 -10.31 -0.79 10.97
C TYR A 84 -10.62 0.47 11.80
N HIS A 85 -9.91 1.58 11.56
CA HIS A 85 -10.20 2.86 12.21
C HIS A 85 -11.58 3.39 11.81
N TYR A 86 -11.93 3.31 10.52
CA TYR A 86 -13.26 3.68 10.04
C TYR A 86 -14.33 2.73 10.55
N ALA A 87 -14.06 1.42 10.60
CA ALA A 87 -14.98 0.44 11.18
C ALA A 87 -15.29 0.74 12.65
N ILE A 88 -14.27 1.07 13.47
CA ILE A 88 -14.46 1.48 14.87
C ILE A 88 -15.33 2.75 14.94
N HIS A 89 -15.07 3.74 14.08
CA HIS A 89 -15.87 4.97 14.04
C HIS A 89 -17.33 4.66 13.70
N SER A 90 -17.58 3.87 12.64
CA SER A 90 -18.92 3.47 12.21
C SER A 90 -19.66 2.68 13.31
N LEU A 91 -19.00 1.72 13.98
CA LEU A 91 -19.57 0.99 15.12
C LEU A 91 -19.87 1.92 16.31
N THR A 92 -19.02 2.91 16.56
CA THR A 92 -19.24 3.90 17.62
C THR A 92 -20.48 4.76 17.31
N GLN A 93 -20.64 5.20 16.06
CA GLN A 93 -21.84 5.91 15.61
C GLN A 93 -23.10 5.05 15.75
N ALA A 94 -23.03 3.77 15.38
CA ALA A 94 -24.14 2.83 15.57
C ALA A 94 -24.51 2.65 17.04
N GLN A 95 -23.52 2.61 17.94
CA GLN A 95 -23.75 2.49 19.40
C GLN A 95 -24.42 3.75 19.98
N GLN A 96 -24.06 4.94 19.50
CA GLN A 96 -24.62 6.22 19.98
C GLN A 96 -26.09 6.43 19.61
N LEU A 97 -26.60 5.73 18.60
CA LEU A 97 -27.95 5.87 18.07
C LEU A 97 -28.99 4.95 18.74
N GLY A 98 -28.59 4.11 19.69
CA GLY A 98 -29.51 3.24 20.41
C GLY A 98 -28.97 2.75 21.74
N GLU A 99 -29.65 1.78 22.36
CA GLU A 99 -29.22 1.22 23.64
C GLU A 99 -27.83 0.56 23.54
N PRO A 100 -27.00 0.69 24.59
CA PRO A 100 -25.69 0.04 24.66
C PRO A 100 -25.78 -1.45 24.32
N ASN A 101 -25.06 -1.86 23.28
CA ASN A 101 -24.94 -3.24 22.86
C ASN A 101 -23.53 -3.77 23.16
N GLN A 102 -23.45 -4.77 24.04
CA GLN A 102 -22.18 -5.40 24.45
C GLN A 102 -21.41 -6.01 23.27
N LYS A 103 -22.10 -6.59 22.27
CA LYS A 103 -21.44 -7.19 21.10
C LYS A 103 -20.70 -6.15 20.26
N VAL A 104 -21.28 -4.95 20.13
CA VAL A 104 -20.67 -3.83 19.42
C VAL A 104 -19.44 -3.33 20.19
N GLU A 105 -19.53 -3.23 21.51
CA GLU A 105 -18.41 -2.82 22.37
C GLU A 105 -17.24 -3.82 22.30
N GLU A 106 -17.53 -5.13 22.35
CA GLU A 106 -16.54 -6.18 22.17
C GLU A 106 -15.92 -6.15 20.77
N ALA A 107 -16.69 -5.82 19.72
CA ALA A 107 -16.17 -5.66 18.37
C ALA A 107 -15.20 -4.48 18.26
N ILE A 108 -15.56 -3.33 18.82
CA ILE A 108 -14.68 -2.16 18.91
C ILE A 108 -13.38 -2.51 19.64
N LEU A 109 -13.47 -3.20 20.78
CA LEU A 109 -12.29 -3.62 21.54
C LEU A 109 -11.39 -4.58 20.75
N ARG A 110 -11.98 -5.56 20.05
CA ARG A 110 -11.21 -6.47 19.18
C ARG A 110 -10.48 -5.73 18.06
N LEU A 111 -11.14 -4.79 17.40
CA LEU A 111 -10.52 -3.99 16.34
C LEU A 111 -9.40 -3.10 16.87
N ARG A 112 -9.57 -2.48 18.04
CA ARG A 112 -8.51 -1.71 18.72
C ARG A 112 -7.30 -2.58 19.04
N ASN A 113 -7.51 -3.74 19.64
CA ASN A 113 -6.43 -4.69 19.94
C ASN A 113 -5.72 -5.17 18.67
N HIS A 114 -6.46 -5.35 17.58
CA HIS A 114 -5.87 -5.70 16.29
C HIS A 114 -4.99 -4.56 15.75
N ILE A 115 -5.46 -3.32 15.77
CA ILE A 115 -4.65 -2.15 15.43
C ILE A 115 -3.37 -2.11 16.26
N GLU A 116 -3.46 -2.26 17.58
CA GLU A 116 -2.31 -2.25 18.49
C GLU A 116 -1.28 -3.35 18.14
N SER A 117 -1.74 -4.55 17.75
CA SER A 117 -0.85 -5.63 17.33
C SER A 117 -0.06 -5.34 16.04
N MET A 118 -0.54 -4.40 15.21
CA MET A 118 0.12 -3.95 13.99
C MET A 118 1.16 -2.85 14.24
N GLN A 119 1.36 -2.39 15.49
CA GLN A 119 2.20 -1.22 15.80
C GLN A 119 3.68 -1.55 16.12
N GLN A 120 4.18 -2.72 15.72
CA GLN A 120 5.52 -3.18 16.15
C GLN A 120 6.67 -2.25 15.71
N GLU A 121 6.52 -1.55 14.59
CA GLU A 121 7.54 -0.66 14.03
C GLU A 121 7.28 0.83 14.33
N ARG A 122 6.21 1.15 15.08
CA ARG A 122 5.63 2.49 15.23
C ARG A 122 6.46 3.49 16.04
N LEU A 123 7.66 3.12 16.47
CA LEU A 123 8.57 3.96 17.27
C LEU A 123 9.96 4.09 16.64
N LEU A 124 10.11 3.63 15.40
CA LEU A 124 11.41 3.65 14.71
C LEU A 124 11.79 5.06 14.23
N ASP A 125 10.80 5.93 14.02
CA ASP A 125 11.02 7.31 13.58
C ASP A 125 10.12 8.30 14.34
N GLN A 126 10.61 9.53 14.52
CA GLN A 126 9.86 10.64 15.12
C GLN A 126 9.39 11.68 14.10
N ARG A 127 9.81 11.53 12.84
CA ARG A 127 9.67 12.54 11.80
C ARG A 127 9.36 11.87 10.47
N TYR A 128 8.59 12.57 9.64
CA TYR A 128 8.38 12.19 8.25
C TYR A 128 9.54 12.71 7.42
N ARG A 129 10.39 11.80 6.94
CA ARG A 129 11.56 12.14 6.12
C ARG A 129 11.13 12.26 4.67
N ASP A 130 11.04 13.48 4.18
CA ASP A 130 10.76 13.73 2.77
C ASP A 130 12.03 13.61 1.91
N ALA A 131 11.97 12.73 0.93
CA ALA A 131 13.00 12.52 -0.08
C ALA A 131 12.61 13.05 -1.47
N ARG A 132 11.53 13.84 -1.58
CA ARG A 132 11.12 14.52 -2.82
C ARG A 132 12.27 15.28 -3.47
N ASP A 133 12.25 15.34 -4.81
CA ASP A 133 13.22 16.02 -5.65
C ASP A 133 14.67 15.46 -5.58
N ASN A 134 14.83 14.24 -5.06
CA ASN A 134 16.11 13.53 -5.01
C ASN A 134 16.14 12.33 -5.96
N GLY A 135 17.35 11.82 -6.20
CA GLY A 135 17.60 10.68 -7.08
C GLY A 135 17.07 10.84 -8.51
N ILE A 136 16.73 9.71 -9.14
CA ILE A 136 16.33 9.60 -10.56
C ILE A 136 14.81 9.58 -10.75
N ALA A 137 14.07 9.34 -9.67
CA ALA A 137 12.62 9.26 -9.68
C ALA A 137 11.95 10.55 -9.20
N ALA A 138 12.60 11.38 -8.36
CA ALA A 138 12.28 12.75 -7.93
C ALA A 138 10.81 13.10 -7.58
N ARG A 139 9.85 13.02 -8.52
CA ARG A 139 8.40 13.25 -8.35
C ARG A 139 7.58 12.27 -9.19
N LEU A 140 6.40 11.85 -8.74
CA LEU A 140 5.54 10.96 -9.52
C LEU A 140 4.72 11.73 -10.59
N THR A 141 5.38 12.54 -11.42
CA THR A 141 4.73 13.40 -12.44
C THR A 141 5.42 13.31 -13.80
N GLY A 142 4.74 13.74 -14.86
CA GLY A 142 5.32 13.77 -16.21
C GLY A 142 5.62 12.38 -16.78
N GLU A 143 6.68 12.26 -17.58
CA GLU A 143 7.12 10.99 -18.18
C GLU A 143 7.91 10.15 -17.16
N ILE A 144 7.51 8.90 -16.98
CA ILE A 144 8.14 7.97 -16.04
C ILE A 144 8.37 6.63 -16.73
N THR A 145 9.59 6.09 -16.62
CA THR A 145 9.91 4.74 -17.09
C THR A 145 10.23 3.85 -15.89
N ILE A 146 9.41 2.82 -15.67
CA ILE A 146 9.71 1.73 -14.75
C ILE A 146 10.60 0.72 -15.46
N LEU A 147 11.86 0.64 -15.06
CA LEU A 147 12.79 -0.39 -15.50
C LEU A 147 12.67 -1.56 -14.52
N TYR A 148 11.96 -2.60 -14.93
CA TYR A 148 11.60 -3.74 -14.09
C TYR A 148 12.48 -4.95 -14.39
N LEU A 149 13.34 -5.32 -13.45
CA LEU A 149 14.33 -6.38 -13.61
C LEU A 149 13.96 -7.58 -12.73
N TYR A 150 13.54 -8.67 -13.39
CA TYR A 150 13.35 -9.94 -12.72
C TYR A 150 14.71 -10.55 -12.37
N LEU A 151 14.93 -10.83 -11.10
CA LEU A 151 16.13 -11.49 -10.58
C LEU A 151 15.86 -12.99 -10.45
N ASP A 152 16.60 -13.80 -11.18
CA ASP A 152 16.53 -15.26 -11.11
C ASP A 152 17.90 -15.81 -10.69
N ASP A 153 17.98 -16.44 -9.53
CA ASP A 153 19.22 -17.07 -9.05
C ASP A 153 19.21 -18.59 -9.22
N ASN A 154 18.17 -19.12 -9.87
CA ASN A 154 17.89 -20.54 -10.03
C ASN A 154 17.92 -21.36 -8.73
N ARG A 155 17.81 -20.74 -7.56
CA ARG A 155 17.84 -21.41 -6.25
C ARG A 155 16.70 -20.95 -5.34
N TRP A 156 16.72 -19.68 -4.96
CA TRP A 156 15.74 -19.05 -4.08
C TRP A 156 14.69 -18.24 -4.86
N SER A 157 15.09 -17.67 -6.00
CA SER A 157 14.20 -16.98 -6.95
C SER A 157 14.22 -17.69 -8.29
N ARG A 158 13.03 -18.05 -8.80
CA ARG A 158 12.84 -18.76 -10.06
C ARG A 158 11.59 -18.25 -10.77
N TRP A 159 11.77 -17.48 -11.82
CA TRP A 159 10.66 -16.87 -12.55
C TRP A 159 10.24 -17.72 -13.74
N SER A 160 9.04 -18.30 -13.67
CA SER A 160 8.38 -18.88 -14.84
C SER A 160 7.79 -17.79 -15.74
N GLY A 161 7.51 -18.12 -17.01
CA GLY A 161 6.79 -17.23 -17.92
C GLY A 161 5.41 -16.82 -17.41
N LYS A 162 4.68 -17.76 -16.78
CA LYS A 162 3.35 -17.51 -16.18
C LYS A 162 3.43 -16.52 -15.03
N GLN A 163 4.40 -16.67 -14.12
CA GLN A 163 4.59 -15.74 -12.99
C GLN A 163 4.95 -14.34 -13.49
N ARG A 164 5.83 -14.22 -14.50
CA ARG A 164 6.15 -12.92 -15.09
C ARG A 164 4.93 -12.27 -15.72
N LEU A 165 4.10 -13.02 -16.46
CA LEU A 165 2.88 -12.49 -17.05
C LEU A 165 1.90 -12.00 -15.96
N GLN A 166 1.71 -12.78 -14.90
CA GLN A 166 0.87 -12.37 -13.77
C GLN A 166 1.41 -11.10 -13.08
N ASN A 167 2.72 -11.02 -12.86
CA ASN A 167 3.35 -9.84 -12.27
C ASN A 167 3.21 -8.60 -13.16
N ARG A 168 3.24 -8.74 -14.49
CA ARG A 168 2.97 -7.62 -15.41
C ARG A 168 1.56 -7.08 -15.22
N HIS A 169 0.59 -7.98 -15.01
CA HIS A 169 -0.77 -7.56 -14.69
C HIS A 169 -0.85 -6.83 -13.34
N TYR A 170 -0.15 -7.32 -12.30
CA TYR A 170 -0.07 -6.60 -11.02
C TYR A 170 0.54 -5.21 -11.17
N LEU A 171 1.64 -5.08 -11.92
CA LEU A 171 2.25 -3.77 -12.16
C LEU A 171 1.31 -2.85 -12.95
N GLN A 172 0.53 -3.39 -13.89
CA GLN A 172 -0.48 -2.59 -14.59
C GLN A 172 -1.54 -2.06 -13.62
N GLN A 173 -2.03 -2.88 -12.68
CA GLN A 173 -2.95 -2.41 -11.63
C GLN A 173 -2.35 -1.27 -10.80
N VAL A 174 -1.04 -1.32 -10.52
CA VAL A 174 -0.32 -0.26 -9.81
C VAL A 174 -0.29 1.04 -10.63
N VAL A 175 0.02 0.94 -11.93
CA VAL A 175 0.02 2.09 -12.85
C VAL A 175 -1.37 2.73 -12.94
N ASP A 176 -2.40 1.91 -13.18
CA ASP A 176 -3.79 2.36 -13.26
C ASP A 176 -4.22 3.03 -11.95
N TRP A 177 -3.81 2.47 -10.81
CA TRP A 177 -4.07 3.03 -9.50
C TRP A 177 -3.38 4.39 -9.31
N TYR A 178 -2.11 4.54 -9.67
CA TYR A 178 -1.43 5.84 -9.60
C TYR A 178 -2.13 6.90 -10.46
N GLN A 179 -2.55 6.56 -11.68
CA GLN A 179 -3.26 7.48 -12.56
C GLN A 179 -4.61 7.89 -11.97
N ALA A 180 -5.38 6.92 -11.45
CA ALA A 180 -6.65 7.20 -10.78
C ALA A 180 -6.48 8.10 -9.54
N ARG A 181 -5.40 7.92 -8.76
CA ARG A 181 -5.10 8.79 -7.61
C ARG A 181 -4.61 10.17 -8.04
N ALA A 182 -3.79 10.28 -9.08
CA ALA A 182 -3.36 11.55 -9.65
C ALA A 182 -4.58 12.40 -10.07
N ALA A 183 -5.55 11.78 -10.76
CA ALA A 183 -6.79 12.45 -11.16
C ALA A 183 -7.60 12.98 -9.96
N GLN A 184 -7.62 12.27 -8.83
CA GLN A 184 -8.31 12.73 -7.60
C GLN A 184 -7.67 13.98 -7.00
N TYR A 185 -6.36 14.16 -7.18
CA TYR A 185 -5.63 15.37 -6.75
C TYR A 185 -5.66 16.50 -7.79
N GLY A 186 -6.29 16.28 -8.95
CA GLY A 186 -6.36 17.28 -10.02
C GLY A 186 -5.00 17.57 -10.67
N VAL A 187 -4.02 16.66 -10.53
CA VAL A 187 -2.72 16.78 -11.20
C VAL A 187 -2.77 16.06 -12.55
N VAL A 188 -1.93 16.51 -13.49
CA VAL A 188 -1.80 15.83 -14.79
C VAL A 188 -1.33 14.39 -14.57
N GLU A 189 -2.09 13.44 -15.10
CA GLU A 189 -1.79 12.02 -14.93
C GLU A 189 -0.38 11.67 -15.43
N PRO A 190 0.43 10.97 -14.61
CA PRO A 190 1.77 10.58 -15.01
C PRO A 190 1.72 9.61 -16.20
N GLN A 191 2.62 9.84 -17.15
CA GLN A 191 2.80 9.01 -18.34
C GLN A 191 3.79 7.90 -18.01
N ILE A 192 3.28 6.82 -17.42
CA ILE A 192 4.10 5.72 -16.91
C ILE A 192 4.23 4.62 -17.97
N SER A 193 5.45 4.30 -18.37
CA SER A 193 5.78 3.15 -19.21
C SER A 193 6.61 2.13 -18.43
N SER A 194 6.42 0.84 -18.71
CA SER A 194 7.17 -0.24 -18.05
C SER A 194 7.99 -1.03 -19.05
N ARG A 195 9.26 -1.28 -18.74
CA ARG A 195 10.17 -2.11 -19.54
C ARG A 195 10.71 -3.24 -18.69
N PHE A 196 10.57 -4.47 -19.19
CA PHE A 196 10.90 -5.68 -18.43
C PHE A 196 12.20 -6.29 -18.91
N PHE A 197 13.06 -6.64 -17.96
CA PHE A 197 14.34 -7.29 -18.18
C PHE A 197 14.44 -8.53 -17.31
N PHE A 198 15.27 -9.47 -17.75
CA PHE A 198 15.49 -10.72 -17.05
C PHE A 198 16.98 -10.86 -16.78
N LEU A 199 17.33 -11.01 -15.50
CA LEU A 199 18.69 -11.13 -15.03
C LEU A 199 18.87 -12.48 -14.37
N ASN A 200 19.93 -13.18 -14.77
CA ASN A 200 20.42 -14.30 -13.98
C ASN A 200 21.38 -13.74 -12.95
N ALA A 201 21.07 -13.88 -11.66
CA ALA A 201 21.97 -13.49 -10.60
C ALA A 201 23.29 -14.29 -10.74
N PRO A 202 24.46 -13.63 -10.62
CA PRO A 202 25.74 -14.33 -10.55
C PRO A 202 25.72 -15.49 -9.55
N ARG A 203 26.34 -16.63 -9.90
CA ARG A 203 26.44 -17.80 -9.00
C ARG A 203 27.13 -17.37 -7.69
N GLY A 204 26.53 -17.72 -6.55
CA GLY A 204 27.11 -17.49 -5.21
C GLY A 204 26.54 -16.30 -4.44
N ILE A 205 25.60 -15.56 -5.03
CA ILE A 205 24.85 -14.53 -4.31
C ILE A 205 23.84 -15.17 -3.36
N SER A 206 23.90 -14.82 -2.08
CA SER A 206 22.93 -15.26 -1.08
C SER A 206 21.77 -14.26 -0.94
N LYS A 207 20.65 -14.71 -0.37
CA LYS A 207 19.49 -13.84 -0.05
C LYS A 207 19.90 -12.68 0.87
N GLU A 208 20.87 -12.89 1.74
CA GLU A 208 21.39 -11.86 2.64
C GLU A 208 22.14 -10.76 1.87
N TRP A 209 22.87 -11.12 0.82
CA TRP A 209 23.58 -10.15 0.00
C TRP A 209 22.62 -9.31 -0.85
N LEU A 210 21.57 -9.90 -1.44
CA LEU A 210 20.51 -9.17 -2.17
C LEU A 210 19.82 -8.12 -1.30
N ARG A 211 19.80 -8.35 0.02
CA ARG A 211 19.20 -7.45 1.02
C ARG A 211 20.20 -6.46 1.63
N SER A 212 21.46 -6.51 1.25
CA SER A 212 22.46 -5.57 1.75
C SER A 212 22.31 -4.23 1.03
N GLU A 213 22.47 -3.12 1.75
CA GLU A 213 22.49 -1.78 1.15
C GLU A 213 23.62 -1.60 0.12
N ARG A 214 24.66 -2.43 0.21
CA ARG A 214 25.78 -2.47 -0.73
C ARG A 214 25.51 -3.28 -1.98
N PHE A 215 24.42 -4.06 -2.02
CA PHE A 215 24.06 -4.91 -3.16
C PHE A 215 24.21 -4.16 -4.48
N PHE A 216 23.54 -3.02 -4.61
CA PHE A 216 23.50 -2.32 -5.88
C PHE A 216 24.83 -1.64 -6.21
N LEU A 217 25.54 -1.12 -5.20
CA LEU A 217 26.88 -0.54 -5.38
C LEU A 217 27.83 -1.57 -6.00
N ASP A 218 27.76 -2.82 -5.52
CA ASP A 218 28.60 -3.92 -5.98
C ASP A 218 28.08 -4.56 -7.28
N ALA A 219 26.76 -4.63 -7.47
CA ALA A 219 26.12 -5.37 -8.55
C ALA A 219 25.89 -4.56 -9.83
N GLN A 220 25.83 -3.22 -9.76
CA GLN A 220 25.43 -2.37 -10.89
C GLN A 220 26.23 -2.62 -12.18
N GLY A 221 27.55 -2.84 -12.07
CA GLY A 221 28.42 -3.13 -13.22
C GLY A 221 28.15 -4.50 -13.83
N LEU A 222 27.93 -5.51 -12.98
CA LEU A 222 27.57 -6.86 -13.41
C LEU A 222 26.21 -6.89 -14.11
N ILE A 223 25.23 -6.19 -13.53
CA ILE A 223 23.87 -6.07 -14.08
C ILE A 223 23.94 -5.37 -15.44
N ALA A 224 24.61 -4.23 -15.53
CA ALA A 224 24.77 -3.51 -16.78
C ALA A 224 25.46 -4.38 -17.85
N GLY A 225 26.56 -5.05 -17.48
CA GLY A 225 27.29 -5.94 -18.38
C GLY A 225 26.43 -7.10 -18.90
N GLN A 226 25.63 -7.73 -18.04
CA GLN A 226 24.69 -8.79 -18.45
C GLN A 226 23.63 -8.27 -19.44
N LEU A 227 23.21 -7.01 -19.30
CA LEU A 227 22.28 -6.35 -20.20
C LEU A 227 22.94 -5.83 -21.48
N GLY A 228 24.26 -5.98 -21.63
CA GLY A 228 25.03 -5.54 -22.79
C GLY A 228 25.43 -4.06 -22.77
N TYR A 229 25.52 -3.45 -21.57
CA TYR A 229 25.84 -2.04 -21.39
C TYR A 229 27.14 -1.84 -20.59
N PRO A 230 27.93 -0.79 -20.86
CA PRO A 230 29.19 -0.54 -20.17
C PRO A 230 29.00 -0.04 -18.73
N SER A 231 27.83 0.52 -18.41
CA SER A 231 27.47 1.00 -17.08
C SER A 231 25.96 1.04 -16.89
N MET A 232 25.52 1.10 -15.64
CA MET A 232 24.10 1.24 -15.31
C MET A 232 23.53 2.56 -15.85
N SER A 233 24.30 3.65 -15.77
CA SER A 233 23.91 4.94 -16.37
C SER A 233 23.67 4.81 -17.88
N ALA A 234 24.56 4.12 -18.62
CA ALA A 234 24.38 3.89 -20.05
C ALA A 234 23.15 3.03 -20.35
N PHE A 235 22.88 2.02 -19.53
CA PHE A 235 21.64 1.22 -19.64
C PHE A 235 20.40 2.08 -19.43
N ILE A 236 20.35 2.87 -18.35
CA ILE A 236 19.23 3.75 -18.02
C ILE A 236 19.02 4.77 -19.14
N GLN A 237 20.07 5.46 -19.58
CA GLN A 237 19.97 6.44 -20.68
C GLN A 237 19.45 5.81 -21.98
N ALA A 238 19.85 4.57 -22.29
CA ALA A 238 19.38 3.88 -23.48
C ALA A 238 17.93 3.38 -23.38
N LYS A 239 17.45 3.03 -22.19
CA LYS A 239 16.12 2.44 -21.98
C LYS A 239 15.07 3.44 -21.49
N ALA A 240 15.49 4.53 -20.89
CA ALA A 240 14.68 5.62 -20.38
C ALA A 240 15.40 6.96 -20.67
N PRO A 241 15.47 7.37 -21.95
CA PRO A 241 16.26 8.54 -22.37
C PRO A 241 15.66 9.88 -21.92
N LYS A 242 14.42 9.88 -21.43
CA LYS A 242 13.67 11.06 -21.02
C LYS A 242 12.86 10.72 -19.77
N GLY A 243 12.54 11.77 -19.02
CA GLY A 243 11.71 11.67 -17.84
C GLY A 243 12.42 11.04 -16.64
N GLN A 244 11.61 10.56 -15.72
CA GLN A 244 12.03 10.03 -14.42
C GLN A 244 12.09 8.50 -14.49
N VAL A 245 12.92 7.89 -13.65
CA VAL A 245 13.19 6.44 -13.75
C VAL A 245 12.98 5.76 -12.41
N ALA A 246 12.08 4.78 -12.40
CA ALA A 246 11.90 3.87 -11.27
C ALA A 246 12.63 2.55 -11.57
N LEU A 247 13.71 2.27 -10.84
CA LEU A 247 14.45 1.02 -10.98
C LEU A 247 13.90 -0.02 -10.01
N VAL A 248 13.35 -1.12 -10.52
CA VAL A 248 12.69 -2.14 -9.71
C VAL A 248 13.35 -3.49 -9.94
N PHE A 249 13.95 -4.05 -8.90
CA PHE A 249 14.42 -5.42 -8.86
C PHE A 249 13.35 -6.30 -8.22
N HIS A 250 13.04 -7.45 -8.82
CA HIS A 250 12.05 -8.38 -8.26
C HIS A 250 12.58 -9.81 -8.22
N SER A 251 12.79 -10.31 -7.00
CA SER A 251 12.99 -11.71 -6.68
C SER A 251 11.66 -12.31 -6.22
N ASN A 252 11.26 -13.48 -6.70
CA ASN A 252 10.09 -14.17 -6.13
C ASN A 252 10.46 -15.11 -4.96
N GLY A 253 11.61 -14.87 -4.34
CA GLY A 253 12.01 -15.53 -3.12
C GLY A 253 11.36 -14.91 -1.87
N ASP A 254 11.18 -15.74 -0.85
CA ASP A 254 10.59 -15.35 0.44
C ASP A 254 11.52 -14.47 1.29
N ALA A 255 11.23 -13.17 1.31
CA ALA A 255 11.86 -12.16 2.16
C ALA A 255 10.97 -10.89 2.27
N ARG A 256 11.45 -9.90 3.03
CA ARG A 256 10.83 -8.57 3.14
C ARG A 256 11.36 -7.66 2.02
N SER A 257 10.44 -7.04 1.30
CA SER A 257 10.73 -6.01 0.29
C SER A 257 11.27 -4.73 0.95
N PHE A 258 12.01 -3.94 0.18
CA PHE A 258 12.49 -2.63 0.63
C PHE A 258 12.80 -1.73 -0.57
N ALA A 259 12.86 -0.44 -0.32
CA ALA A 259 13.41 0.56 -1.23
C ALA A 259 14.67 1.19 -0.64
N LEU A 260 15.65 1.47 -1.50
CA LEU A 260 16.70 2.42 -1.22
C LEU A 260 16.39 3.70 -1.99
N SER A 261 15.94 4.70 -1.26
CA SER A 261 15.73 6.06 -1.76
C SER A 261 16.90 6.96 -1.36
N CYS A 262 17.10 8.00 -2.15
CA CYS A 262 18.08 9.03 -1.85
C CYS A 262 17.55 9.90 -0.72
N GLY A 263 18.33 10.04 0.36
CA GLY A 263 18.06 11.08 1.34
C GLY A 263 18.13 12.48 0.71
N ASN A 264 17.69 13.49 1.46
CA ASN A 264 17.77 14.89 1.05
C ASN A 264 19.15 15.24 0.47
N LYS A 265 19.20 15.92 -0.68
CA LYS A 265 20.43 16.41 -1.35
C LYS A 265 21.44 17.10 -0.43
N GLN A 266 21.01 17.74 0.66
CA GLN A 266 21.93 18.31 1.66
C GLN A 266 22.77 17.25 2.39
N VAL A 267 22.19 16.07 2.60
CA VAL A 267 22.81 14.94 3.31
C VAL A 267 23.49 13.99 2.31
N SER A 268 22.88 13.77 1.15
CA SER A 268 23.32 12.78 0.15
C SER A 268 23.43 13.39 -1.25
N PRO A 269 24.31 14.39 -1.48
CA PRO A 269 24.40 15.10 -2.77
C PRO A 269 24.85 14.19 -3.93
N ASN A 270 25.53 13.08 -3.62
CA ASN A 270 26.08 12.15 -4.60
C ASN A 270 25.20 10.88 -4.77
N CYS A 271 23.97 10.90 -4.25
CA CYS A 271 23.05 9.78 -4.45
C CYS A 271 22.43 9.88 -5.85
N HIS A 272 22.83 8.95 -6.72
CA HIS A 272 22.43 8.94 -8.13
C HIS A 272 21.39 7.89 -8.46
N TYR A 273 21.26 6.84 -7.66
CA TYR A 273 20.38 5.74 -7.97
C TYR A 273 19.52 5.41 -6.76
N GLU A 274 18.24 5.22 -7.06
CA GLU A 274 17.24 4.73 -6.15
C GLU A 274 16.69 3.45 -6.76
N TYR A 275 16.39 2.47 -5.92
CA TYR A 275 15.81 1.24 -6.41
C TYR A 275 14.92 0.57 -5.38
N VAL A 276 13.97 -0.19 -5.91
CA VAL A 276 13.16 -1.12 -5.14
C VAL A 276 13.76 -2.51 -5.27
N MET A 277 13.78 -3.25 -4.16
CA MET A 277 13.95 -4.70 -4.12
C MET A 277 12.66 -5.35 -3.62
N LEU A 278 11.91 -5.94 -4.54
CA LEU A 278 10.70 -6.70 -4.24
C LEU A 278 11.06 -8.16 -3.95
N THR A 279 10.40 -8.72 -2.94
CA THR A 279 10.45 -10.12 -2.54
C THR A 279 9.07 -10.62 -2.13
N GLU A 280 8.78 -11.90 -2.29
CA GLU A 280 7.44 -12.47 -2.08
C GLU A 280 7.39 -13.32 -0.80
N SER A 281 7.09 -12.72 0.36
CA SER A 281 6.88 -13.47 1.62
C SER A 281 5.44 -13.89 1.89
N VAL A 282 4.64 -14.05 0.82
CA VAL A 282 3.20 -14.32 0.92
C VAL A 282 2.83 -15.59 0.19
N SER A 283 1.80 -16.29 0.68
CA SER A 283 1.27 -17.46 -0.04
C SER A 283 0.71 -17.05 -1.40
N SER A 284 0.65 -17.99 -2.34
CA SER A 284 0.16 -17.72 -3.70
C SER A 284 -1.27 -17.17 -3.75
N ALA A 285 -2.14 -17.61 -2.85
CA ALA A 285 -3.51 -17.09 -2.73
C ALA A 285 -3.55 -15.64 -2.22
N ALA A 286 -2.65 -15.31 -1.29
CA ALA A 286 -2.51 -13.96 -0.74
C ALA A 286 -1.81 -13.00 -1.73
N ALA A 287 -0.92 -13.51 -2.58
CA ALA A 287 -0.11 -12.71 -3.51
C ALA A 287 -0.94 -11.81 -4.44
N VAL A 288 -2.10 -12.26 -4.89
CA VAL A 288 -3.01 -11.46 -5.76
C VAL A 288 -3.40 -10.14 -5.09
N THR A 289 -3.60 -10.17 -3.76
CA THR A 289 -3.99 -9.01 -2.96
C THR A 289 -2.80 -8.15 -2.56
N TYR A 290 -1.71 -8.79 -2.10
CA TYR A 290 -0.60 -8.07 -1.46
C TYR A 290 0.45 -7.59 -2.44
N THR A 291 0.76 -8.35 -3.50
CA THR A 291 1.85 -8.00 -4.41
C THR A 291 1.64 -6.64 -5.08
N PRO A 292 0.45 -6.28 -5.59
CA PRO A 292 0.22 -4.94 -6.13
C PRO A 292 0.39 -3.84 -5.06
N GLN A 293 -0.06 -4.08 -3.83
CA GLN A 293 0.09 -3.10 -2.73
C GLN A 293 1.55 -2.90 -2.34
N VAL A 294 2.32 -3.98 -2.21
CA VAL A 294 3.76 -3.91 -1.93
C VAL A 294 4.50 -3.24 -3.08
N GLN A 295 4.19 -3.59 -4.33
CA GLN A 295 4.75 -2.91 -5.51
C GLN A 295 4.50 -1.40 -5.47
N ALA A 296 3.24 -1.00 -5.26
CA ALA A 296 2.87 0.40 -5.19
C ALA A 296 3.55 1.12 -4.02
N HIS A 297 3.58 0.49 -2.83
CA HIS A 297 4.20 1.04 -1.63
C HIS A 297 5.70 1.29 -1.84
N GLU A 298 6.42 0.27 -2.30
CA GLU A 298 7.87 0.37 -2.45
C GLU A 298 8.27 1.31 -3.58
N ILE A 299 7.50 1.34 -4.68
CA ILE A 299 7.77 2.28 -5.78
C ILE A 299 7.57 3.73 -5.33
N LEU A 300 6.59 4.02 -4.46
CA LEU A 300 6.37 5.38 -3.93
C LEU A 300 7.57 5.91 -3.15
N HIS A 301 8.35 5.05 -2.48
CA HIS A 301 9.59 5.47 -1.82
C HIS A 301 10.60 6.10 -2.77
N LEU A 302 10.66 5.65 -4.04
CA LEU A 302 11.55 6.25 -5.05
C LEU A 302 11.15 7.69 -5.37
N PHE A 303 9.88 8.05 -5.15
CA PHE A 303 9.35 9.36 -5.43
C PHE A 303 9.31 10.25 -4.18
N GLY A 304 9.89 9.82 -3.06
CA GLY A 304 10.03 10.63 -1.86
C GLY A 304 9.13 10.22 -0.69
N ALA A 305 8.20 9.29 -0.88
CA ALA A 305 7.30 8.85 0.20
C ALA A 305 8.07 8.12 1.31
N ALA A 306 7.66 8.32 2.56
CA ALA A 306 8.19 7.61 3.71
C ALA A 306 7.13 6.74 4.39
N ASP A 307 7.59 5.69 5.06
CA ASP A 307 6.78 4.81 5.89
C ASP A 307 6.11 5.58 7.04
N LEU A 308 4.79 5.74 6.96
CA LEU A 308 4.02 6.33 8.06
C LEU A 308 3.92 5.38 9.24
N TYR A 309 3.92 4.07 8.99
CA TYR A 309 3.79 3.08 10.06
C TYR A 309 4.99 3.00 11.01
N ARG A 310 6.04 3.78 10.75
CA ARG A 310 7.23 3.91 11.61
C ARG A 310 7.15 5.08 12.58
N ILE A 311 6.15 5.96 12.43
CA ILE A 311 5.98 7.18 13.21
C ILE A 311 4.84 7.00 14.24
N GLU A 312 5.13 7.27 15.51
CA GLU A 312 4.20 7.04 16.63
C GLU A 312 2.87 7.76 16.42
N SER A 313 2.96 9.07 16.20
CA SER A 313 1.79 9.93 16.07
C SER A 313 1.05 9.76 14.75
N ALA A 314 1.57 8.93 13.83
CA ALA A 314 0.85 8.56 12.62
C ALA A 314 -0.18 7.44 12.87
N ARG A 315 -0.30 6.87 14.08
CA ARG A 315 -1.27 5.80 14.43
C ARG A 315 -2.68 6.07 13.88
N ASP A 316 -3.24 7.19 14.29
CA ASP A 316 -4.62 7.56 13.98
C ASP A 316 -4.70 8.58 12.82
N TYR A 317 -3.60 8.79 12.11
CA TYR A 317 -3.48 9.72 10.98
C TYR A 317 -3.32 8.96 9.68
N ALA A 318 -3.99 9.40 8.62
CA ALA A 318 -3.89 8.80 7.30
C ALA A 318 -4.10 7.26 7.31
N VAL A 319 -5.23 6.84 7.90
CA VAL A 319 -5.47 5.45 8.34
C VAL A 319 -5.78 4.47 7.21
N THR A 320 -5.92 4.96 5.98
CA THR A 320 -6.07 4.15 4.76
C THR A 320 -4.96 4.39 3.75
N ASP A 321 -4.00 5.25 4.08
CA ASP A 321 -2.86 5.54 3.23
C ASP A 321 -1.99 4.30 3.05
N LEU A 322 -1.60 4.03 1.80
CA LEU A 322 -0.78 2.88 1.43
C LEU A 322 0.58 2.85 2.15
N MET A 323 1.10 4.00 2.58
CA MET A 323 2.34 4.12 3.36
C MET A 323 2.14 3.84 4.86
N ASN A 324 0.89 3.63 5.30
CA ASN A 324 0.55 3.42 6.70
C ASN A 324 -0.07 2.04 6.97
N TYR A 325 -1.17 1.71 6.30
CA TYR A 325 -1.91 0.47 6.53
C TYR A 325 -2.25 -0.22 5.21
N TYR A 326 -2.12 -1.55 5.20
CA TYR A 326 -2.59 -2.35 4.08
C TYR A 326 -4.11 -2.43 4.06
N SER A 327 -4.68 -2.37 2.85
CA SER A 327 -6.07 -2.74 2.60
C SER A 327 -6.17 -4.20 2.16
N ASP A 328 -7.38 -4.73 2.02
CA ASP A 328 -7.66 -6.03 1.40
C ASP A 328 -7.40 -6.04 -0.13
N ALA A 329 -7.32 -4.89 -0.77
CA ALA A 329 -6.95 -4.72 -2.17
C ALA A 329 -6.36 -3.32 -2.42
N LEU A 330 -5.47 -3.19 -3.42
CA LEU A 330 -4.86 -1.90 -3.77
C LEU A 330 -5.90 -0.81 -4.08
N ARG A 331 -6.99 -1.17 -4.76
CA ARG A 331 -8.08 -0.22 -5.09
C ARG A 331 -8.72 0.43 -3.85
N HIS A 332 -8.66 -0.21 -2.69
CA HIS A 332 -9.20 0.32 -1.43
C HIS A 332 -8.18 1.13 -0.62
N ALA A 333 -6.88 1.04 -0.94
CA ALA A 333 -5.86 1.88 -0.33
C ALA A 333 -5.90 3.29 -0.92
N THR A 334 -5.60 4.31 -0.10
CA THR A 334 -5.57 5.72 -0.50
C THR A 334 -4.13 6.24 -0.64
N LEU A 335 -4.00 7.39 -1.30
CA LEU A 335 -2.87 8.29 -1.12
C LEU A 335 -3.41 9.50 -0.39
N ASP A 336 -3.13 9.61 0.89
CA ASP A 336 -3.58 10.72 1.72
C ASP A 336 -2.61 11.92 1.52
N PRO A 337 -3.02 13.14 1.92
CA PRO A 337 -2.28 14.36 1.56
C PRO A 337 -0.79 14.36 1.92
N ILE A 338 -0.37 13.62 2.96
CA ILE A 338 1.04 13.54 3.35
C ILE A 338 1.88 12.80 2.30
N THR A 339 1.36 11.71 1.75
CA THR A 339 2.04 10.91 0.72
C THR A 339 1.91 11.59 -0.64
N ALA A 340 0.75 12.19 -0.93
CA ALA A 340 0.59 12.98 -2.15
C ALA A 340 1.56 14.17 -2.20
N TRP A 341 1.79 14.85 -1.07
CA TRP A 341 2.76 15.94 -0.99
C TRP A 341 4.19 15.46 -1.25
N SER A 342 4.61 14.35 -0.63
CA SER A 342 5.97 13.83 -0.75
C SER A 342 6.30 13.32 -2.15
N ILE A 343 5.31 12.83 -2.90
CA ILE A 343 5.50 12.47 -4.32
C ILE A 343 5.29 13.63 -5.30
N GLY A 344 5.00 14.83 -4.79
CA GLY A 344 4.91 16.07 -5.57
C GLY A 344 3.55 16.35 -6.22
N TRP A 345 2.45 15.86 -5.64
CA TRP A 345 1.09 16.07 -6.15
C TRP A 345 0.28 17.13 -5.40
N SER A 346 0.64 17.46 -4.17
CA SER A 346 -0.08 18.44 -3.36
C SER A 346 0.85 19.28 -2.51
N GLU A 347 0.29 20.29 -1.86
CA GLU A 347 0.96 21.05 -0.79
C GLU A 347 1.08 20.22 0.49
N ALA A 348 2.04 20.60 1.34
CA ALA A 348 2.29 19.91 2.59
C ALA A 348 1.08 20.03 3.53
N PRO A 349 0.53 18.92 4.05
CA PRO A 349 -0.58 19.00 4.96
C PRO A 349 -0.14 19.39 6.37
N ASP A 350 -1.13 19.64 7.22
CA ASP A 350 -0.92 19.55 8.65
C ASP A 350 -0.92 18.08 9.08
N ALA A 351 0.06 17.72 9.90
CA ALA A 351 0.28 16.37 10.37
C ALA A 351 0.65 16.39 11.86
N PRO A 352 0.33 15.34 12.62
CA PRO A 352 0.64 15.24 14.06
C PRO A 352 2.13 14.90 14.33
N PHE A 353 3.00 15.10 13.35
CA PHE A 353 4.44 14.86 13.43
C PHE A 353 5.20 15.93 12.65
N ILE A 354 6.50 16.01 12.93
CA ILE A 354 7.39 16.91 12.20
C ILE A 354 7.58 16.36 10.78
N ILE A 355 7.27 17.21 9.81
CA ILE A 355 7.56 16.98 8.40
C ILE A 355 8.91 17.64 8.08
N GLU A 356 9.90 16.86 7.66
CA GLU A 356 11.19 17.41 7.22
C GLU A 356 11.03 18.14 5.89
N ASN A 357 11.78 19.23 5.69
CA ASN A 357 11.76 20.03 4.46
C ASN A 357 10.39 20.63 4.05
N LYS A 358 9.44 20.79 4.98
CA LYS A 358 8.07 21.33 4.72
C LYS A 358 8.03 22.65 3.93
N GLY A 359 9.09 23.47 4.00
CA GLY A 359 9.17 24.79 3.35
C GLY A 359 9.90 24.83 1.99
N LYS A 360 10.21 23.68 1.40
CA LYS A 360 10.64 23.59 -0.01
C LYS A 360 9.42 23.41 -0.91
#